data_AF-A0A7X3BNZ8-F1
#
_entry.id   AF-A0A7X3BNZ8-F1
#
_cell.length_a   1.000
_cell.length_b   1.000
_cell.length_c   1.000
_cell.angle_alpha   90.00
_cell.angle_beta   90.00
_cell.angle_gamma   90.00
#
_symmetry.space_group_name_H-M   'P 1'
#
loop_
_entity.id
_entity.type
_entity.pdbx_description
1 polymer ?
#
loop_
_entity_poly.entity_id
_entity_poly.type
_entity_poly.pdbx_seq_one_letter_code
_entity_poly.pdbx_strand_id
1 'polypeptide(L)'
;MKKMNLSRLVKVFFIVFLPLLFIVLSQSDMVKAGDVSNNISSLTVSSEEITDGGQTTVKFTFDEHAQKIQPGDTLKVNWTSSGTVFGVGFKKTIPLSIDGTYVGDMVITDGSATVTFNEAIKNLQNIRGWGEFEIEGHNDTATDKEHVGKFTIISGARKVELNVKKMATGVNSAPFYLKAGDMHANDPEHILWTLTINAMNLDVDGDVRVEDDIQGGHSLVKDSFSITTTGNKPGYYGGSTAIDDFLAAFPGATFTIDAAGKITVTIPQSEINKTGVLIFYQTKVENENQKNFLNNTKVWYHVKGEQAVVAKEVNASVANINANGGVDGDMTSTTTTTTTTTTTQEPTTTTTTTQEPTTTTTTTQEPTTTTTTTQEPTTTTTTVTTTDEPKTTSTTTEEPKTTVTTTDEPTTTSTTSEEPKTTVPTTPETPDTTPEEPGNHNSSEEDTTSTTTTTAEPKTSSSTTENPNKPSHSGTTTTPSAPGSNGGNNGGGRKSLLPNTGEVVASGLVFSGILVLAGAVGIKRKLTRQ
;
A
#
# COMPACT_ATOMS: atom_id res chain seq x y z
N MET A 1 46.73 -6.95 77.82
CA MET A 1 45.74 -7.52 76.86
C MET A 1 44.73 -6.43 76.55
N LYS A 2 44.13 -6.28 75.36
CA LYS A 2 44.19 -7.06 74.10
C LYS A 2 44.64 -6.16 72.95
N LYS A 3 45.45 -6.68 72.01
CA LYS A 3 45.44 -6.17 70.62
C LYS A 3 44.04 -6.44 70.07
N MET A 4 43.15 -5.44 70.10
CA MET A 4 41.86 -5.58 69.42
C MET A 4 42.13 -5.66 67.92
N ASN A 5 41.64 -6.75 67.32
CA ASN A 5 42.00 -7.18 65.99
C ASN A 5 41.58 -6.14 64.93
N LEU A 6 42.49 -5.23 64.56
CA LEU A 6 42.29 -4.32 63.42
C LEU A 6 41.96 -5.13 62.14
N SER A 7 42.58 -6.30 61.99
CA SER A 7 42.24 -7.29 60.96
C SER A 7 40.78 -7.78 61.00
N ARG A 8 40.15 -7.94 62.18
CA ARG A 8 38.72 -8.29 62.25
C ARG A 8 37.83 -7.09 61.97
N LEU A 9 38.21 -5.89 62.41
CA LEU A 9 37.42 -4.68 62.14
C LEU A 9 37.41 -4.34 60.64
N VAL A 10 38.57 -4.41 59.98
CA VAL A 10 38.71 -4.24 58.52
C VAL A 10 37.97 -5.35 57.76
N LYS A 11 38.02 -6.61 58.22
CA LYS A 11 37.24 -7.70 57.61
C LYS A 11 35.73 -7.52 57.76
N VAL A 12 35.24 -7.08 58.93
CA VAL A 12 33.80 -6.79 59.12
C VAL A 12 33.36 -5.59 58.28
N PHE A 13 34.20 -4.54 58.18
CA PHE A 13 33.94 -3.42 57.28
C PHE A 13 33.85 -3.89 55.82
N PHE A 14 34.81 -4.67 55.32
CA PHE A 14 34.72 -5.23 53.96
C PHE A 14 33.51 -6.16 53.75
N ILE A 15 33.16 -7.02 54.72
CA ILE A 15 32.05 -7.97 54.58
C ILE A 15 30.68 -7.28 54.58
N VAL A 16 30.52 -6.14 55.26
CA VAL A 16 29.24 -5.40 55.32
C VAL A 16 29.18 -4.27 54.29
N PHE A 17 30.26 -3.50 54.13
CA PHE A 17 30.29 -2.32 53.26
C PHE A 17 30.57 -2.66 51.79
N LEU A 18 31.32 -3.73 51.47
CA LEU A 18 31.54 -4.12 50.06
C LEU A 18 30.25 -4.57 49.35
N PRO A 19 29.38 -5.44 49.92
CA PRO A 19 28.11 -5.75 49.26
C PRO A 19 27.16 -4.56 49.22
N LEU A 20 27.16 -3.65 50.21
CA LEU A 20 26.40 -2.39 50.12
C LEU A 20 26.93 -1.47 49.01
N LEU A 21 28.26 -1.38 48.85
CA LEU A 21 28.88 -0.62 47.77
C LEU A 21 28.56 -1.24 46.41
N PHE A 22 28.54 -2.58 46.31
CA PHE A 22 28.02 -3.26 45.14
C PHE A 22 26.54 -2.94 44.89
N ILE A 23 25.65 -2.93 45.89
CA ILE A 23 24.23 -2.56 45.70
C ILE A 23 24.09 -1.12 45.18
N VAL A 24 24.92 -0.18 45.64
CA VAL A 24 24.93 1.21 45.14
C VAL A 24 25.49 1.31 43.72
N LEU A 25 26.49 0.49 43.36
CA LEU A 25 27.09 0.42 42.01
C LEU A 25 26.34 -0.50 41.04
N SER A 26 25.43 -1.36 41.52
CA SER A 26 24.61 -2.30 40.77
C SER A 26 23.13 -1.92 40.78
N GLN A 27 22.83 -0.66 41.11
CA GLN A 27 21.78 0.04 40.39
C GLN A 27 22.27 0.20 38.95
N SER A 28 22.07 -0.84 38.13
CA SER A 28 21.87 -0.62 36.71
C SER A 28 20.77 0.44 36.60
N ASP A 29 21.05 1.54 35.89
CA ASP A 29 20.03 2.54 35.56
C ASP A 29 18.86 1.79 34.92
N MET A 30 17.82 1.49 35.70
CA MET A 30 16.63 0.84 35.18
C MET A 30 15.83 1.95 34.53
N VAL A 31 16.25 2.32 33.30
CA VAL A 31 15.73 3.48 32.61
C VAL A 31 14.22 3.30 32.48
N LYS A 32 13.50 4.18 33.17
CA LYS A 32 12.07 4.04 33.35
C LYS A 32 11.40 4.50 32.05
N ALA A 33 11.18 3.55 31.15
CA ALA A 33 10.45 3.73 29.89
C ALA A 33 9.26 4.70 30.06
N GLY A 34 9.40 5.88 29.48
CA GLY A 34 8.37 6.91 29.44
C GLY A 34 7.49 6.79 28.20
N ASP A 35 6.22 7.15 28.34
CA ASP A 35 5.45 7.63 27.20
C ASP A 35 5.87 9.09 26.95
N VAL A 36 6.60 9.31 25.87
CA VAL A 36 7.10 10.63 25.47
C VAL A 36 6.32 11.20 24.28
N SER A 37 5.12 10.68 23.96
CA SER A 37 4.30 11.07 22.79
C SER A 37 3.98 12.57 22.68
N ASN A 38 4.14 13.36 23.74
CA ASN A 38 4.06 14.82 23.67
C ASN A 38 5.21 15.48 22.88
N ASN A 39 6.31 14.77 22.63
CA ASN A 39 7.40 15.18 21.74
C ASN A 39 7.02 15.16 20.25
N ILE A 40 5.84 14.67 19.89
CA ILE A 40 5.35 14.66 18.50
C ILE A 40 5.07 16.09 18.04
N SER A 41 5.87 16.59 17.10
CA SER A 41 5.84 17.96 16.57
C SER A 41 4.98 18.12 15.31
N SER A 42 4.54 17.03 14.69
CA SER A 42 3.50 17.02 13.65
C SER A 42 2.75 15.69 13.61
N LEU A 43 1.48 15.72 13.20
CA LEU A 43 0.65 14.54 12.90
C LEU A 43 -0.32 14.93 11.79
N THR A 44 -0.30 14.19 10.68
CA THR A 44 -1.04 14.49 9.44
C THR A 44 -1.43 13.21 8.72
N VAL A 45 -2.37 13.31 7.76
CA VAL A 45 -2.73 12.23 6.82
C VAL A 45 -2.67 12.73 5.38
N SER A 46 -2.45 11.85 4.40
CA SER A 46 -2.45 12.21 2.97
C SER A 46 -3.86 12.49 2.42
N SER A 47 -4.89 11.83 2.97
CA SER A 47 -6.30 12.19 2.77
C SER A 47 -7.08 12.10 4.09
N GLU A 48 -7.95 13.08 4.34
CA GLU A 48 -8.89 13.13 5.48
C GLU A 48 -10.24 12.46 5.17
N GLU A 49 -10.48 12.04 3.92
CA GLU A 49 -11.60 11.19 3.52
C GLU A 49 -11.11 10.04 2.63
N ILE A 50 -11.55 8.82 2.96
CA ILE A 50 -11.30 7.60 2.20
C ILE A 50 -12.61 6.81 2.04
N THR A 51 -12.68 5.90 1.07
CA THR A 51 -13.80 4.95 0.95
C THR A 51 -13.67 3.79 1.95
N ASP A 52 -14.74 3.03 2.12
CA ASP A 52 -14.76 1.76 2.89
C ASP A 52 -13.77 0.73 2.29
N GLY A 53 -12.78 0.30 3.09
CA GLY A 53 -11.60 -0.46 2.66
C GLY A 53 -10.46 0.39 2.08
N GLY A 54 -10.66 1.70 1.92
CA GLY A 54 -9.66 2.61 1.38
C GLY A 54 -8.48 2.85 2.34
N GLN A 55 -7.36 3.32 1.80
CA GLN A 55 -6.12 3.53 2.56
C GLN A 55 -5.73 5.01 2.61
N THR A 56 -5.10 5.45 3.70
CA THR A 56 -4.48 6.78 3.83
C THR A 56 -3.12 6.67 4.50
N THR A 57 -2.21 7.60 4.19
CA THR A 57 -0.84 7.60 4.72
C THR A 57 -0.76 8.54 5.91
N VAL A 58 -0.51 8.01 7.10
CA VAL A 58 -0.23 8.78 8.31
C VAL A 58 1.23 9.23 8.30
N LYS A 59 1.48 10.51 8.56
CA LYS A 59 2.83 11.07 8.71
C LYS A 59 2.93 11.83 10.04
N PHE A 60 3.98 11.56 10.81
CA PHE A 60 4.29 12.27 12.04
C PHE A 60 5.76 12.70 12.09
N THR A 61 6.04 13.76 12.83
CA THR A 61 7.40 14.18 13.20
C THR A 61 7.52 14.29 14.71
N PHE A 62 8.73 14.15 15.25
CA PHE A 62 9.01 14.34 16.67
C PHE A 62 10.36 14.99 16.89
N ASP A 63 10.51 15.63 18.04
CA ASP A 63 11.74 16.23 18.54
C ASP A 63 11.66 16.45 20.06
N GLU A 64 12.79 16.75 20.71
CA GLU A 64 12.87 16.87 22.18
C GLU A 64 12.24 18.16 22.78
N HIS A 65 11.29 18.82 22.10
CA HIS A 65 10.74 20.11 22.58
C HIS A 65 9.98 20.03 23.91
N ALA A 66 9.32 18.90 24.21
CA ALA A 66 8.55 18.74 25.45
C ALA A 66 9.38 18.07 26.57
N GLN A 67 10.18 17.06 26.24
CA GLN A 67 11.15 16.44 27.16
C GLN A 67 12.29 15.73 26.39
N LYS A 68 13.40 15.45 27.09
CA LYS A 68 14.50 14.64 26.57
C LYS A 68 14.05 13.19 26.31
N ILE A 69 14.54 12.60 25.23
CA ILE A 69 14.33 11.19 24.88
C ILE A 69 15.46 10.37 25.51
N GLN A 70 15.12 9.28 26.18
CA GLN A 70 16.04 8.39 26.89
C GLN A 70 15.87 6.93 26.42
N PRO A 71 16.83 6.03 26.72
CA PRO A 71 16.68 4.60 26.44
C PRO A 71 15.38 4.03 27.01
N GLY A 72 14.65 3.24 26.22
CA GLY A 72 13.37 2.65 26.61
C GLY A 72 12.16 3.58 26.48
N ASP A 73 12.34 4.87 26.19
CA ASP A 73 11.20 5.77 25.93
C ASP A 73 10.44 5.39 24.66
N THR A 74 9.15 5.75 24.63
CA THR A 74 8.21 5.41 23.56
C THR A 74 7.43 6.61 23.03
N LEU A 75 7.26 6.69 21.71
CA LEU A 75 6.33 7.63 21.04
C LEU A 75 5.20 6.81 20.43
N LYS A 76 3.94 7.15 20.71
CA LYS A 76 2.79 6.35 20.28
C LYS A 76 1.77 7.16 19.48
N VAL A 77 1.60 6.79 18.23
CA VAL A 77 0.45 7.18 17.40
C VAL A 77 -0.60 6.08 17.53
N ASN A 78 -1.80 6.43 17.99
CA ASN A 78 -2.92 5.51 18.18
C ASN A 78 -4.09 5.95 17.30
N TRP A 79 -5.04 5.06 17.03
CA TRP A 79 -6.35 5.44 16.51
C TRP A 79 -7.48 4.78 17.28
N THR A 80 -8.58 5.50 17.46
CA THR A 80 -9.72 5.07 18.26
C THR A 80 -10.90 4.70 17.38
N SER A 81 -11.17 3.40 17.26
CA SER A 81 -12.37 2.87 16.61
C SER A 81 -13.66 3.43 17.24
N SER A 82 -14.63 3.77 16.39
CA SER A 82 -15.90 4.39 16.73
C SER A 82 -17.06 3.49 16.28
N GLY A 83 -17.44 2.53 17.12
CA GLY A 83 -18.52 1.58 16.83
C GLY A 83 -18.20 0.69 15.62
N THR A 84 -18.95 0.88 14.53
CA THR A 84 -18.78 0.17 13.24
C THR A 84 -17.71 0.79 12.33
N VAL A 85 -17.03 1.86 12.77
CA VAL A 85 -16.05 2.58 11.96
C VAL A 85 -14.68 2.51 12.61
N PHE A 86 -13.68 1.98 11.93
CA PHE A 86 -12.37 1.72 12.51
C PHE A 86 -11.23 1.84 11.50
N GLY A 87 -10.01 2.00 12.01
CA GLY A 87 -8.79 1.92 11.22
C GLY A 87 -8.01 0.65 11.57
N VAL A 88 -7.32 0.08 10.60
CA VAL A 88 -6.37 -1.02 10.77
C VAL A 88 -5.01 -0.58 10.22
N GLY A 89 -3.98 -0.61 11.05
CA GLY A 89 -2.61 -0.32 10.61
C GLY A 89 -1.96 -1.54 9.97
N PHE A 90 -1.25 -1.33 8.86
CA PHE A 90 -0.52 -2.40 8.18
C PHE A 90 0.67 -2.85 9.03
N LYS A 91 0.66 -4.10 9.48
CA LYS A 91 1.68 -4.62 10.41
C LYS A 91 3.08 -4.59 9.81
N LYS A 92 3.96 -3.74 10.32
CA LYS A 92 5.37 -3.68 9.89
C LYS A 92 6.27 -3.18 11.02
N THR A 93 7.51 -3.63 11.04
CA THR A 93 8.56 -3.10 11.92
C THR A 93 9.59 -2.37 11.05
N ILE A 94 9.81 -1.09 11.33
CA ILE A 94 10.82 -0.27 10.65
C ILE A 94 11.97 -0.03 11.62
N PRO A 95 13.17 -0.59 11.38
CA PRO A 95 14.34 -0.33 12.20
C PRO A 95 14.83 1.11 11.97
N LEU A 96 15.06 1.84 13.06
CA LEU A 96 15.53 3.22 13.04
C LEU A 96 17.02 3.28 13.34
N SER A 97 17.77 4.07 12.58
CA SER A 97 19.23 4.17 12.71
C SER A 97 19.73 5.60 12.51
N ILE A 98 20.82 5.94 13.20
CA ILE A 98 21.58 7.19 13.06
C ILE A 98 23.00 6.81 12.65
N ASP A 99 23.49 7.33 11.52
CA ASP A 99 24.80 6.99 10.94
C ASP A 99 25.07 5.46 10.87
N GLY A 100 24.03 4.68 10.55
CA GLY A 100 24.08 3.21 10.49
C GLY A 100 24.06 2.49 11.84
N THR A 101 24.04 3.22 12.97
CA THR A 101 23.85 2.66 14.31
C THR A 101 22.35 2.50 14.59
N TYR A 102 21.91 1.28 14.87
CA TYR A 102 20.54 0.97 15.25
C TYR A 102 20.17 1.57 16.61
N VAL A 103 19.16 2.46 16.65
CA VAL A 103 18.75 3.21 17.86
C VAL A 103 17.34 2.89 18.36
N GLY A 104 16.58 2.03 17.66
CA GLY A 104 15.23 1.64 18.06
C GLY A 104 14.38 1.17 16.89
N ASP A 105 13.13 0.83 17.16
CA ASP A 105 12.16 0.37 16.15
C ASP A 105 10.92 1.26 16.13
N MET A 106 10.30 1.43 14.96
CA MET A 106 8.89 1.80 14.82
C MET A 106 8.07 0.56 14.49
N VAL A 107 7.24 0.11 15.43
CA VAL A 107 6.37 -1.07 15.28
C VAL A 107 4.94 -0.62 15.01
N ILE A 108 4.40 -0.99 13.85
CA ILE A 108 3.01 -0.73 13.42
C ILE A 108 2.18 -1.97 13.69
N THR A 109 0.98 -1.77 14.23
CA THR A 109 0.00 -2.79 14.60
C THR A 109 -1.40 -2.29 14.23
N ASP A 110 -2.40 -3.19 14.28
CA ASP A 110 -3.81 -2.94 13.96
C ASP A 110 -4.37 -1.65 14.58
N GLY A 111 -3.93 -1.25 15.78
CA GLY A 111 -4.43 -0.09 16.53
C GLY A 111 -3.43 1.02 16.86
N SER A 112 -2.14 0.86 16.54
CA SER A 112 -1.11 1.87 16.83
C SER A 112 0.21 1.68 16.08
N ALA A 113 0.92 2.78 15.86
CA ALA A 113 2.35 2.78 15.58
C ALA A 113 3.12 3.26 16.83
N THR A 114 4.09 2.47 17.29
CA THR A 114 4.90 2.77 18.49
C THR A 114 6.37 2.80 18.12
N VAL A 115 7.02 3.95 18.29
CA VAL A 115 8.49 4.06 18.27
C VAL A 115 9.00 3.71 19.66
N THR A 116 10.04 2.89 19.75
CA THR A 116 10.74 2.56 21.01
C THR A 116 12.25 2.76 20.84
N PHE A 117 12.86 3.59 21.69
CA PHE A 117 14.30 3.88 21.63
C PHE A 117 15.12 2.89 22.49
N ASN A 118 16.34 2.60 22.06
CA ASN A 118 17.27 1.70 22.77
C ASN A 118 18.43 2.47 23.44
N GLU A 119 19.36 1.75 24.09
CA GLU A 119 20.53 2.33 24.79
C GLU A 119 21.46 3.18 23.91
N ALA A 120 21.49 2.99 22.58
CA ALA A 120 22.34 3.77 21.69
C ALA A 120 21.94 5.27 21.64
N ILE A 121 20.72 5.62 22.06
CA ILE A 121 20.27 7.02 22.16
C ILE A 121 20.90 7.78 23.35
N LYS A 122 21.51 7.08 24.33
CA LYS A 122 21.89 7.64 25.65
C LYS A 122 22.85 8.83 25.60
N ASN A 123 23.72 8.91 24.59
CA ASN A 123 24.73 9.97 24.43
C ASN A 123 24.39 10.95 23.28
N LEU A 124 23.12 11.03 22.89
CA LEU A 124 22.64 11.93 21.85
C LEU A 124 21.79 13.05 22.45
N GLN A 125 21.70 14.16 21.72
CA GLN A 125 20.88 15.32 22.05
C GLN A 125 20.29 15.91 20.77
N ASN A 126 19.26 16.73 20.91
CA ASN A 126 18.54 17.35 19.78
C ASN A 126 17.96 16.26 18.85
N ILE A 127 17.54 15.15 19.48
CA ILE A 127 16.96 13.99 18.81
C ILE A 127 15.70 14.45 18.10
N ARG A 128 15.61 14.10 16.83
CA ARG A 128 14.59 14.54 15.88
C ARG A 128 14.29 13.39 14.93
N GLY A 129 13.06 13.28 14.47
CA GLY A 129 12.71 12.20 13.56
C GLY A 129 11.30 12.29 13.01
N TRP A 130 10.96 11.28 12.24
CA TRP A 130 9.69 11.17 11.52
C TRP A 130 9.33 9.70 11.32
N GLY A 131 8.03 9.46 11.15
CA GLY A 131 7.50 8.18 10.74
C GLY A 131 6.35 8.36 9.76
N GLU A 132 6.26 7.44 8.82
CA GLU A 132 5.25 7.38 7.77
C GLU A 132 4.75 5.94 7.68
N PHE A 133 3.44 5.75 7.67
CA PHE A 133 2.82 4.43 7.53
C PHE A 133 1.40 4.54 7.01
N GLU A 134 0.93 3.51 6.31
CA GLU A 134 -0.45 3.45 5.84
C GLU A 134 -1.39 2.83 6.88
N ILE A 135 -2.65 3.25 6.82
CA ILE A 135 -3.78 2.66 7.54
C ILE A 135 -4.94 2.45 6.58
N GLU A 136 -5.66 1.35 6.77
CA GLU A 136 -6.89 0.99 6.07
C GLU A 136 -8.10 1.44 6.90
N GLY A 137 -9.13 2.02 6.29
CA GLY A 137 -10.34 2.47 6.99
C GLY A 137 -11.58 1.66 6.63
N HIS A 138 -12.28 1.17 7.64
CA HIS A 138 -13.47 0.32 7.51
C HIS A 138 -14.72 1.02 8.07
N ASN A 139 -15.87 0.81 7.43
CA ASN A 139 -17.17 1.34 7.81
C ASN A 139 -18.26 0.26 7.69
N ASP A 140 -18.28 -0.67 8.65
CA ASP A 140 -19.22 -1.79 8.80
C ASP A 140 -20.66 -1.37 9.14
N THR A 141 -21.02 -0.10 8.94
CA THR A 141 -22.37 0.39 9.22
C THR A 141 -23.38 -0.33 8.34
N ALA A 142 -24.35 -0.98 8.98
CA ALA A 142 -25.36 -1.80 8.33
C ALA A 142 -26.41 -0.93 7.61
N THR A 143 -26.08 -0.48 6.40
CA THR A 143 -26.97 0.29 5.53
C THR A 143 -26.69 0.01 4.05
N ASP A 144 -27.74 0.14 3.25
CA ASP A 144 -27.78 0.12 1.79
C ASP A 144 -27.49 1.49 1.16
N LYS A 145 -27.46 2.56 1.95
CA LYS A 145 -27.25 3.95 1.53
C LYS A 145 -25.81 4.40 1.73
N GLU A 146 -25.46 5.53 1.11
CA GLU A 146 -24.22 6.22 1.42
C GLU A 146 -24.17 6.61 2.91
N HIS A 147 -23.06 6.31 3.56
CA HIS A 147 -22.82 6.63 4.97
C HIS A 147 -21.36 7.03 5.19
N VAL A 148 -21.14 8.20 5.79
CA VAL A 148 -19.80 8.67 6.19
C VAL A 148 -19.67 8.50 7.70
N GLY A 149 -18.78 7.58 8.08
CA GLY A 149 -18.33 7.40 9.45
C GLY A 149 -17.03 8.15 9.71
N LYS A 150 -16.60 8.27 10.97
CA LYS A 150 -15.25 8.75 11.29
C LYS A 150 -14.61 8.06 12.48
N PHE A 151 -13.29 8.00 12.46
CA PHE A 151 -12.44 7.67 13.60
C PHE A 151 -11.33 8.71 13.78
N THR A 152 -10.61 8.68 14.90
CA THR A 152 -9.61 9.70 15.24
C THR A 152 -8.24 9.07 15.44
N ILE A 153 -7.22 9.64 14.80
CA ILE A 153 -5.80 9.33 15.01
C ILE A 153 -5.27 10.34 16.04
N ILE A 154 -4.56 9.87 17.07
CA ILE A 154 -4.16 10.66 18.24
C ILE A 154 -2.71 10.34 18.62
N SER A 155 -1.92 11.37 18.91
CA SER A 155 -0.57 11.23 19.47
C SER A 155 -0.21 12.42 20.34
N GLY A 156 0.06 12.19 21.63
CA GLY A 156 0.25 13.25 22.62
C GLY A 156 -0.95 14.21 22.65
N ALA A 157 -0.68 15.51 22.48
CA ALA A 157 -1.71 16.55 22.38
C ALA A 157 -2.34 16.69 20.96
N ARG A 158 -1.86 15.95 19.95
CA ARG A 158 -2.31 16.09 18.56
C ARG A 158 -3.37 15.07 18.20
N LYS A 159 -4.26 15.47 17.28
CA LYS A 159 -5.30 14.62 16.72
C LYS A 159 -5.60 14.97 15.27
N VAL A 160 -6.02 13.97 14.50
CA VAL A 160 -6.56 14.08 13.13
C VAL A 160 -7.84 13.24 13.09
N GLU A 161 -8.92 13.77 12.52
CA GLU A 161 -10.13 12.99 12.25
C GLU A 161 -10.05 12.42 10.83
N LEU A 162 -10.36 11.14 10.65
CA LEU A 162 -10.44 10.49 9.34
C LEU A 162 -11.88 10.07 9.06
N ASN A 163 -12.40 10.48 7.90
CA ASN A 163 -13.71 10.10 7.42
C ASN A 163 -13.60 8.84 6.54
N VAL A 164 -14.46 7.85 6.80
CA VAL A 164 -14.56 6.62 6.02
C VAL A 164 -15.95 6.56 5.37
N LYS A 165 -15.99 6.59 4.04
CA LYS A 165 -17.21 6.70 3.24
C LYS A 165 -17.62 5.33 2.69
N LYS A 166 -18.69 4.78 3.25
CA LYS A 166 -19.42 3.64 2.68
C LYS A 166 -20.30 4.15 1.55
N MET A 167 -20.10 3.63 0.34
CA MET A 167 -20.96 3.94 -0.80
C MET A 167 -22.30 3.21 -0.70
N ALA A 168 -23.35 3.76 -1.31
CA ALA A 168 -24.63 3.06 -1.44
C ALA A 168 -24.46 1.74 -2.22
N THR A 169 -25.23 0.71 -1.86
CA THR A 169 -25.17 -0.59 -2.54
C THR A 169 -25.68 -0.45 -3.97
N GLY A 170 -24.79 -0.69 -4.94
CA GLY A 170 -25.13 -0.64 -6.36
C GLY A 170 -26.06 -1.78 -6.80
N VAL A 171 -26.64 -1.66 -8.00
CA VAL A 171 -27.35 -2.77 -8.65
C VAL A 171 -26.35 -3.90 -8.93
N ASN A 172 -26.73 -5.13 -8.60
CA ASN A 172 -25.88 -6.31 -8.75
C ASN A 172 -25.52 -6.55 -10.23
N SER A 173 -24.33 -6.11 -10.64
CA SER A 173 -23.82 -6.21 -12.01
C SER A 173 -22.32 -6.46 -11.96
N ALA A 174 -21.85 -7.43 -12.72
CA ALA A 174 -20.45 -7.84 -12.79
C ALA A 174 -20.15 -8.39 -14.19
N PRO A 175 -18.94 -8.20 -14.72
CA PRO A 175 -18.53 -8.83 -15.97
C PRO A 175 -18.49 -10.36 -15.81
N PHE A 176 -18.55 -11.10 -16.92
CA PHE A 176 -18.41 -12.56 -16.91
C PHE A 176 -17.08 -13.03 -16.30
N TYR A 177 -16.00 -12.27 -16.51
CA TYR A 177 -14.72 -12.50 -15.86
C TYR A 177 -14.21 -11.22 -15.20
N LEU A 178 -13.75 -11.33 -13.94
CA LEU A 178 -13.09 -10.27 -13.19
C LEU A 178 -11.86 -10.85 -12.48
N LYS A 179 -10.74 -10.12 -12.54
CA LYS A 179 -9.61 -10.32 -11.64
C LYS A 179 -9.52 -9.15 -10.66
N ALA A 180 -9.23 -9.46 -9.41
CA ALA A 180 -8.87 -8.49 -8.38
C ALA A 180 -7.67 -9.01 -7.58
N GLY A 181 -6.95 -8.10 -6.95
CA GLY A 181 -5.95 -8.40 -5.93
C GLY A 181 -6.07 -7.38 -4.81
N ASP A 182 -5.74 -7.78 -3.59
CA ASP A 182 -5.73 -6.92 -2.42
C ASP A 182 -4.65 -7.37 -1.42
N MET A 183 -4.13 -6.43 -0.63
CA MET A 183 -3.19 -6.71 0.46
C MET A 183 -3.83 -6.26 1.77
N HIS A 184 -4.13 -7.19 2.67
CA HIS A 184 -4.84 -6.88 3.90
C HIS A 184 -3.88 -6.35 4.99
N ALA A 185 -4.32 -5.36 5.76
CA ALA A 185 -3.51 -4.73 6.81
C ALA A 185 -3.03 -5.69 7.92
N ASN A 186 -3.75 -6.79 8.14
CA ASN A 186 -3.40 -7.80 9.14
C ASN A 186 -2.36 -8.84 8.67
N ASP A 187 -2.05 -8.91 7.37
CA ASP A 187 -1.09 -9.82 6.73
C ASP A 187 -0.45 -9.18 5.46
N PRO A 188 0.38 -8.13 5.61
CA PRO A 188 1.00 -7.43 4.49
C PRO A 188 2.19 -8.20 3.85
N GLU A 189 2.51 -9.40 4.31
CA GLU A 189 3.47 -10.29 3.65
C GLU A 189 2.82 -11.04 2.47
N HIS A 190 1.49 -11.05 2.38
CA HIS A 190 0.73 -11.78 1.38
C HIS A 190 -0.27 -10.90 0.63
N ILE A 191 -0.50 -11.23 -0.63
CA ILE A 191 -1.49 -10.59 -1.50
C ILE A 191 -2.55 -11.62 -1.84
N LEU A 192 -3.80 -11.31 -1.52
CA LEU A 192 -4.96 -12.13 -1.88
C LEU A 192 -5.37 -11.79 -3.32
N TRP A 193 -5.27 -12.76 -4.23
CA TRP A 193 -5.77 -12.67 -5.60
C TRP A 193 -7.10 -13.41 -5.73
N THR A 194 -8.01 -12.84 -6.52
CA THR A 194 -9.31 -13.46 -6.86
C THR A 194 -9.49 -13.53 -8.37
N LEU A 195 -9.81 -14.71 -8.88
CA LEU A 195 -10.30 -14.95 -10.24
C LEU A 195 -11.80 -15.27 -10.16
N THR A 196 -12.64 -14.35 -10.60
CA THR A 196 -14.10 -14.49 -10.56
C THR A 196 -14.63 -14.82 -11.96
N ILE A 197 -15.26 -15.98 -12.10
CA ILE A 197 -15.82 -16.52 -13.34
C ILE A 197 -17.34 -16.65 -13.19
N ASN A 198 -18.09 -16.15 -14.17
CA ASN A 198 -19.54 -16.25 -14.30
C ASN A 198 -20.33 -15.86 -13.03
N ALA A 199 -19.96 -14.77 -12.35
CA ALA A 199 -20.58 -14.33 -11.09
C ALA A 199 -22.11 -14.14 -11.18
N MET A 200 -22.63 -13.83 -12.37
CA MET A 200 -24.06 -13.64 -12.64
C MET A 200 -24.80 -14.92 -13.02
N ASN A 201 -24.14 -16.09 -13.00
CA ASN A 201 -24.72 -17.39 -13.35
C ASN A 201 -25.41 -17.38 -14.72
N LEU A 202 -24.75 -16.79 -15.72
CA LEU A 202 -25.23 -16.71 -17.10
C LEU A 202 -25.21 -18.08 -17.78
N ASP A 203 -26.07 -18.25 -18.79
CA ASP A 203 -25.95 -19.33 -19.76
C ASP A 203 -24.71 -19.11 -20.65
N VAL A 204 -24.04 -20.20 -21.02
CA VAL A 204 -22.84 -20.21 -21.89
C VAL A 204 -22.99 -21.19 -23.05
N ASP A 205 -22.43 -20.84 -24.20
CA ASP A 205 -22.40 -21.67 -25.42
C ASP A 205 -21.05 -22.37 -25.63
N GLY A 206 -20.09 -22.22 -24.71
CA GLY A 206 -18.77 -22.87 -24.79
C GLY A 206 -18.03 -22.98 -23.45
N ASP A 207 -16.91 -23.68 -23.48
CA ASP A 207 -16.01 -23.87 -22.32
C ASP A 207 -15.40 -22.54 -21.86
N VAL A 208 -14.96 -22.49 -20.60
CA VAL A 208 -14.14 -21.39 -20.08
C VAL A 208 -12.70 -21.85 -19.90
N ARG A 209 -11.75 -21.01 -20.32
CA ARG A 209 -10.32 -21.17 -20.01
C ARG A 209 -9.79 -19.88 -19.39
N VAL A 210 -8.96 -20.03 -18.36
CA VAL A 210 -8.22 -18.95 -17.70
C VAL A 210 -6.74 -19.34 -17.70
N GLU A 211 -5.88 -18.45 -18.16
CA GLU A 211 -4.43 -18.52 -17.92
C GLU A 211 -4.03 -17.31 -17.09
N ASP A 212 -3.34 -17.54 -15.98
CA ASP A 212 -3.01 -16.53 -14.99
C ASP A 212 -1.51 -16.58 -14.65
N ASP A 213 -0.83 -15.46 -14.83
CA ASP A 213 0.61 -15.33 -14.93
C ASP A 213 1.13 -14.30 -13.91
N ILE A 214 1.65 -14.82 -12.80
CA ILE A 214 2.14 -14.05 -11.65
C ILE A 214 3.50 -13.46 -12.03
N GLN A 215 3.60 -12.13 -12.05
CA GLN A 215 4.83 -11.45 -12.45
C GLN A 215 5.86 -11.42 -11.30
N GLY A 216 7.06 -10.87 -11.54
CA GLY A 216 8.12 -10.83 -10.53
C GLY A 216 7.78 -10.01 -9.26
N GLY A 217 8.50 -10.32 -8.16
CA GLY A 217 8.42 -9.61 -6.88
C GLY A 217 7.53 -10.28 -5.81
N HIS A 218 6.75 -11.28 -6.21
CA HIS A 218 5.87 -12.08 -5.36
C HIS A 218 5.77 -13.51 -5.92
N SER A 219 5.46 -14.51 -5.08
CA SER A 219 5.48 -15.93 -5.43
C SER A 219 4.21 -16.66 -4.96
N LEU A 220 3.72 -17.67 -5.71
CA LEU A 220 2.48 -18.38 -5.37
C LEU A 220 2.60 -19.23 -4.10
N VAL A 221 1.71 -18.99 -3.13
CA VAL A 221 1.54 -19.86 -1.96
C VAL A 221 0.64 -21.04 -2.35
N LYS A 222 1.25 -22.18 -2.70
CA LYS A 222 0.54 -23.30 -3.35
C LYS A 222 -0.63 -23.91 -2.57
N ASP A 223 -0.61 -23.87 -1.24
CA ASP A 223 -1.66 -24.44 -0.38
C ASP A 223 -2.73 -23.40 0.05
N SER A 224 -2.70 -22.19 -0.52
CA SER A 224 -3.59 -21.07 -0.15
C SER A 224 -4.95 -21.08 -0.86
N PHE A 225 -5.21 -22.05 -1.73
CA PHE A 225 -6.41 -22.03 -2.58
C PHE A 225 -7.71 -22.18 -1.76
N SER A 226 -8.68 -21.36 -2.12
CA SER A 226 -10.07 -21.50 -1.71
C SER A 226 -10.95 -21.25 -2.93
N ILE A 227 -11.88 -22.15 -3.22
CA ILE A 227 -12.75 -22.08 -4.39
C ILE A 227 -14.20 -22.10 -3.91
N THR A 228 -14.95 -21.04 -4.22
CA THR A 228 -16.39 -20.97 -3.93
C THR A 228 -17.16 -21.05 -5.24
N THR A 229 -18.17 -21.90 -5.31
CA THR A 229 -19.02 -22.03 -6.50
C THR A 229 -20.48 -21.72 -6.17
N THR A 230 -21.23 -21.22 -7.15
CA THR A 230 -22.60 -20.71 -6.97
C THR A 230 -23.53 -21.18 -8.11
N GLY A 231 -24.80 -20.81 -8.07
CA GLY A 231 -25.76 -21.17 -9.11
C GLY A 231 -26.13 -22.66 -9.10
N ASN A 232 -25.99 -23.33 -10.25
CA ASN A 232 -26.37 -24.73 -10.44
C ASN A 232 -25.52 -25.72 -9.61
N LYS A 233 -24.25 -25.40 -9.35
CA LYS A 233 -23.33 -26.23 -8.54
C LYS A 233 -22.76 -25.42 -7.36
N PRO A 234 -23.54 -25.15 -6.31
CA PRO A 234 -23.07 -24.42 -5.15
C PRO A 234 -22.10 -25.28 -4.32
N GLY A 235 -20.96 -24.72 -3.92
CA GLY A 235 -19.87 -25.48 -3.30
C GLY A 235 -18.80 -24.61 -2.65
N TYR A 236 -17.99 -25.23 -1.80
CA TYR A 236 -16.82 -24.62 -1.16
C TYR A 236 -15.73 -25.67 -1.01
N TYR A 237 -14.54 -25.36 -1.51
CA TYR A 237 -13.35 -26.21 -1.52
C TYR A 237 -12.19 -25.36 -0.97
N GLY A 238 -11.41 -25.84 -0.01
CA GLY A 238 -10.45 -24.98 0.69
C GLY A 238 -9.32 -25.73 1.40
N GLY A 239 -8.17 -25.08 1.50
CA GLY A 239 -6.94 -25.66 2.04
C GLY A 239 -6.20 -26.51 1.01
N SER A 240 -5.30 -27.38 1.46
CA SER A 240 -4.39 -28.13 0.59
C SER A 240 -5.06 -29.10 -0.40
N THR A 241 -6.33 -29.48 -0.18
CA THR A 241 -7.11 -30.33 -1.11
C THR A 241 -8.08 -29.53 -2.00
N ALA A 242 -8.11 -28.20 -1.91
CA ALA A 242 -9.12 -27.36 -2.58
C ALA A 242 -9.23 -27.61 -4.10
N ILE A 243 -8.09 -27.81 -4.77
CA ILE A 243 -8.03 -28.08 -6.20
C ILE A 243 -8.53 -29.48 -6.51
N ASP A 244 -8.07 -30.50 -5.78
CA ASP A 244 -8.48 -31.90 -6.00
C ASP A 244 -9.98 -32.10 -5.74
N ASP A 245 -10.51 -31.51 -4.66
CA ASP A 245 -11.92 -31.58 -4.30
C ASP A 245 -12.80 -30.84 -5.32
N PHE A 246 -12.32 -29.71 -5.87
CA PHE A 246 -12.98 -29.01 -6.98
C PHE A 246 -12.99 -29.87 -8.25
N LEU A 247 -11.85 -30.43 -8.66
CA LEU A 247 -11.76 -31.28 -9.85
C LEU A 247 -12.62 -32.56 -9.73
N ALA A 248 -12.75 -33.12 -8.53
CA ALA A 248 -13.65 -34.25 -8.27
C ALA A 248 -15.14 -33.88 -8.41
N ALA A 249 -15.51 -32.62 -8.12
CA ALA A 249 -16.89 -32.12 -8.24
C ALA A 249 -17.23 -31.56 -9.65
N PHE A 250 -16.20 -31.25 -10.46
CA PHE A 250 -16.31 -30.65 -11.79
C PHE A 250 -15.70 -31.57 -12.88
N PRO A 251 -16.39 -32.64 -13.31
CA PRO A 251 -15.84 -33.62 -14.27
C PRO A 251 -15.40 -32.99 -15.59
N GLY A 252 -14.16 -33.27 -15.99
CA GLY A 252 -13.56 -32.74 -17.21
C GLY A 252 -12.96 -31.33 -17.07
N ALA A 253 -13.10 -30.68 -15.91
CA ALA A 253 -12.30 -29.51 -15.60
C ALA A 253 -10.82 -29.88 -15.46
N THR A 254 -9.95 -28.89 -15.68
CA THR A 254 -8.51 -28.99 -15.42
C THR A 254 -8.05 -27.78 -14.62
N PHE A 255 -7.10 -28.00 -13.72
CA PHE A 255 -6.46 -26.95 -12.93
C PHE A 255 -4.99 -27.35 -12.82
N THR A 256 -4.10 -26.51 -13.34
CA THR A 256 -2.67 -26.79 -13.40
C THR A 256 -1.88 -25.60 -12.92
N ILE A 257 -0.73 -25.87 -12.28
CA ILE A 257 0.21 -24.88 -11.77
C ILE A 257 1.58 -25.35 -12.25
N ASP A 258 2.27 -24.52 -13.04
CA ASP A 258 3.59 -24.88 -13.56
C ASP A 258 4.73 -24.59 -12.55
N ALA A 259 5.98 -24.78 -12.98
CA ALA A 259 7.15 -24.56 -12.14
C ALA A 259 7.39 -23.08 -11.79
N ALA A 260 6.90 -22.14 -12.61
CA ALA A 260 6.95 -20.70 -12.35
C ALA A 260 5.77 -20.21 -11.48
N GLY A 261 4.76 -21.06 -11.26
CA GLY A 261 3.53 -20.71 -10.55
C GLY A 261 2.43 -20.18 -11.46
N LYS A 262 2.58 -20.26 -12.79
CA LYS A 262 1.51 -19.90 -13.74
C LYS A 262 0.35 -20.87 -13.56
N ILE A 263 -0.84 -20.32 -13.31
CA ILE A 263 -2.07 -21.10 -13.12
C ILE A 263 -2.77 -21.21 -14.47
N THR A 264 -3.29 -22.40 -14.82
CA THR A 264 -4.16 -22.58 -15.98
C THR A 264 -5.35 -23.45 -15.60
N VAL A 265 -6.55 -22.91 -15.78
CA VAL A 265 -7.84 -23.54 -15.43
C VAL A 265 -8.69 -23.66 -16.68
N THR A 266 -9.30 -24.82 -16.89
CA THR A 266 -10.34 -25.03 -17.93
C THR A 266 -11.57 -25.65 -17.30
N ILE A 267 -12.76 -25.14 -17.63
CA ILE A 267 -14.05 -25.62 -17.09
C ILE A 267 -15.00 -25.87 -18.26
N PRO A 268 -15.53 -27.11 -18.44
CA PRO A 268 -16.44 -27.42 -19.54
C PRO A 268 -17.73 -26.60 -19.54
N GLN A 269 -18.30 -26.39 -20.73
CA GLN A 269 -19.59 -25.71 -20.94
C GLN A 269 -20.69 -26.29 -20.05
N SER A 270 -20.79 -27.62 -19.97
CA SER A 270 -21.79 -28.33 -19.16
C SER A 270 -21.67 -28.09 -17.65
N GLU A 271 -20.50 -27.64 -17.20
CA GLU A 271 -20.13 -27.47 -15.80
C GLU A 271 -20.28 -26.00 -15.36
N ILE A 272 -19.90 -25.06 -16.24
CA ILE A 272 -19.95 -23.61 -15.98
C ILE A 272 -21.29 -22.95 -16.34
N ASN A 273 -22.18 -23.63 -17.08
CA ASN A 273 -23.50 -23.10 -17.45
C ASN A 273 -24.40 -22.85 -16.23
N LYS A 274 -24.70 -21.57 -15.97
CA LYS A 274 -25.33 -21.05 -14.74
C LYS A 274 -24.62 -21.44 -13.45
N THR A 275 -23.30 -21.57 -13.50
CA THR A 275 -22.44 -21.80 -12.34
C THR A 275 -21.39 -20.70 -12.28
N GLY A 276 -21.38 -19.91 -11.21
CA GLY A 276 -20.27 -19.02 -10.89
C GLY A 276 -19.16 -19.76 -10.16
N VAL A 277 -17.90 -19.41 -10.43
CA VAL A 277 -16.69 -19.99 -9.80
C VAL A 277 -15.76 -18.85 -9.38
N LEU A 278 -15.51 -18.73 -8.08
CA LEU A 278 -14.61 -17.73 -7.48
C LEU A 278 -13.40 -18.46 -6.91
N ILE A 279 -12.23 -18.25 -7.53
CA ILE A 279 -10.96 -18.86 -7.14
C ILE A 279 -10.14 -17.81 -6.40
N PHE A 280 -9.82 -18.11 -5.14
CA PHE A 280 -8.96 -17.32 -4.27
C PHE A 280 -7.62 -18.04 -4.11
N TYR A 281 -6.53 -17.28 -4.12
CA TYR A 281 -5.20 -17.76 -3.73
C TYR A 281 -4.35 -16.58 -3.26
N GLN A 282 -3.24 -16.88 -2.58
CA GLN A 282 -2.31 -15.89 -2.08
C GLN A 282 -0.97 -15.98 -2.80
N THR A 283 -0.32 -14.82 -2.95
CA THR A 283 1.11 -14.74 -3.29
C THR A 283 1.87 -14.09 -2.14
N LYS A 284 3.03 -14.64 -1.78
CA LYS A 284 3.94 -14.04 -0.82
C LYS A 284 4.77 -12.95 -1.48
N VAL A 285 4.97 -11.81 -0.82
CA VAL A 285 5.90 -10.76 -1.26
C VAL A 285 7.34 -11.21 -1.07
N GLU A 286 8.15 -11.12 -2.13
CA GLU A 286 9.58 -11.46 -2.12
C GLU A 286 10.47 -10.20 -2.25
N ASN A 287 9.91 -9.09 -2.74
CA ASN A 287 10.62 -7.80 -2.89
C ASN A 287 9.85 -6.67 -2.21
N GLU A 288 10.14 -6.42 -0.94
CA GLU A 288 9.53 -5.36 -0.13
C GLU A 288 9.71 -3.94 -0.68
N ASN A 289 10.67 -3.72 -1.59
CA ASN A 289 10.93 -2.41 -2.20
C ASN A 289 10.19 -2.21 -3.54
N GLN A 290 9.51 -3.24 -4.04
CA GLN A 290 8.75 -3.16 -5.28
C GLN A 290 7.49 -2.32 -5.05
N LYS A 291 7.19 -1.35 -5.92
CA LYS A 291 6.03 -0.45 -5.72
C LYS A 291 4.67 -1.08 -6.03
N ASN A 292 4.65 -2.04 -6.96
CA ASN A 292 3.44 -2.65 -7.48
C ASN A 292 3.69 -4.13 -7.80
N PHE A 293 2.77 -5.00 -7.41
CA PHE A 293 2.78 -6.43 -7.71
C PHE A 293 1.77 -6.72 -8.81
N LEU A 294 2.29 -7.14 -9.97
CA LEU A 294 1.50 -7.36 -11.19
C LEU A 294 1.10 -8.82 -11.31
N ASN A 295 -0.10 -9.05 -11.83
CA ASN A 295 -0.61 -10.38 -12.10
C ASN A 295 -1.51 -10.33 -13.34
N ASN A 296 -1.07 -10.99 -14.40
CA ASN A 296 -1.66 -10.88 -15.74
C ASN A 296 -2.54 -12.09 -16.04
N THR A 297 -3.61 -11.91 -16.81
CA THR A 297 -4.52 -13.02 -17.13
C THR A 297 -5.00 -12.95 -18.57
N LYS A 298 -5.10 -14.11 -19.23
CA LYS A 298 -5.86 -14.30 -20.47
C LYS A 298 -7.07 -15.17 -20.23
N VAL A 299 -8.23 -14.75 -20.72
CA VAL A 299 -9.48 -15.51 -20.58
C VAL A 299 -10.14 -15.79 -21.93
N TRP A 300 -10.71 -16.98 -22.05
CA TRP A 300 -11.56 -17.42 -23.15
C TRP A 300 -12.90 -17.88 -22.58
N TYR A 301 -14.01 -17.44 -23.18
CA TYR A 301 -15.36 -17.83 -22.81
C TYR A 301 -16.37 -17.50 -23.91
N HIS A 302 -17.55 -18.10 -23.86
CA HIS A 302 -18.64 -17.77 -24.78
C HIS A 302 -19.97 -17.68 -24.03
N VAL A 303 -20.42 -16.46 -23.70
CA VAL A 303 -21.75 -16.22 -23.13
C VAL A 303 -22.80 -16.48 -24.18
N LYS A 304 -23.93 -17.09 -23.77
CA LYS A 304 -24.95 -17.56 -24.69
C LYS A 304 -25.56 -16.44 -25.54
N GLY A 305 -25.49 -16.60 -26.86
CA GLY A 305 -25.97 -15.60 -27.82
C GLY A 305 -25.09 -14.35 -27.97
N GLU A 306 -23.93 -14.28 -27.30
CA GLU A 306 -22.92 -13.24 -27.51
C GLU A 306 -21.83 -13.72 -28.49
N GLN A 307 -20.85 -12.86 -28.79
CA GLN A 307 -19.63 -13.26 -29.50
C GLN A 307 -18.67 -13.98 -28.55
N ALA A 308 -17.98 -15.01 -29.05
CA ALA A 308 -16.96 -15.70 -28.28
C ALA A 308 -15.78 -14.76 -27.96
N VAL A 309 -15.39 -14.73 -26.69
CA VAL A 309 -14.24 -13.97 -26.20
C VAL A 309 -13.00 -14.86 -26.23
N VAL A 310 -11.96 -14.40 -26.90
CA VAL A 310 -10.74 -15.18 -27.17
C VAL A 310 -9.53 -14.40 -26.64
N ALA A 311 -8.76 -15.03 -25.73
CA ALA A 311 -7.51 -14.52 -25.18
C ALA A 311 -7.58 -13.07 -24.65
N LYS A 312 -8.72 -12.66 -24.09
CA LYS A 312 -8.90 -11.31 -23.56
C LYS A 312 -8.00 -11.11 -22.34
N GLU A 313 -7.18 -10.06 -22.37
CA GLU A 313 -6.34 -9.69 -21.24
C GLU A 313 -7.16 -8.99 -20.15
N VAL A 314 -7.03 -9.46 -18.91
CA VAL A 314 -7.71 -8.93 -17.71
C VAL A 314 -6.72 -8.94 -16.55
N ASN A 315 -5.75 -8.03 -16.64
CA ASN A 315 -4.64 -7.93 -15.70
C ASN A 315 -5.03 -7.12 -14.45
N ALA A 316 -4.32 -7.35 -13.34
CA ALA A 316 -4.50 -6.59 -12.11
C ALA A 316 -3.13 -6.25 -11.48
N SER A 317 -3.13 -5.21 -10.65
CA SER A 317 -1.95 -4.71 -9.93
C SER A 317 -2.33 -4.35 -8.51
N VAL A 318 -1.51 -4.73 -7.54
CA VAL A 318 -1.65 -4.35 -6.12
C VAL A 318 -0.49 -3.44 -5.75
N ALA A 319 -0.79 -2.26 -5.20
CA ALA A 319 0.23 -1.37 -4.67
C ALA A 319 0.87 -2.00 -3.42
N ASN A 320 2.18 -1.82 -3.27
CA ASN A 320 2.87 -2.23 -2.04
C ASN A 320 2.69 -1.15 -0.96
N ILE A 321 2.71 -1.59 0.30
CA ILE A 321 2.40 -0.77 1.45
C ILE A 321 3.60 0.07 1.87
N ASN A 322 3.37 1.38 1.93
CA ASN A 322 4.38 2.33 2.34
C ASN A 322 4.43 2.44 3.87
N ALA A 323 5.56 2.03 4.45
CA ALA A 323 5.92 2.35 5.82
C ALA A 323 7.42 2.59 5.92
N ASN A 324 7.81 3.70 6.54
CA ASN A 324 9.19 4.17 6.63
C ASN A 324 9.36 5.09 7.85
N GLY A 325 10.58 5.32 8.27
CA GLY A 325 10.89 6.20 9.40
C GLY A 325 12.35 6.59 9.43
N GLY A 326 12.64 7.72 10.05
CA GLY A 326 13.98 8.24 10.18
C GLY A 326 14.15 8.96 11.51
N VAL A 327 15.36 8.92 12.02
CA VAL A 327 15.76 9.59 13.26
C VAL A 327 17.19 10.09 13.09
N ASP A 328 17.48 11.19 13.77
CA ASP A 328 18.74 11.93 13.72
C ASP A 328 18.96 12.58 15.09
N GLY A 329 20.20 12.91 15.43
CA GLY A 329 20.57 13.44 16.73
C GLY A 329 22.06 13.73 16.83
N ASP A 330 22.41 14.77 17.56
CA ASP A 330 23.78 15.26 17.65
C ASP A 330 24.49 14.57 18.84
N MET A 331 25.75 14.17 18.70
CA MET A 331 26.51 13.61 19.84
C MET A 331 26.71 14.64 20.96
N THR A 332 26.49 14.23 22.21
CA THR A 332 26.79 15.05 23.38
C THR A 332 28.29 15.23 23.54
N SER A 333 28.81 16.38 23.11
CA SER A 333 30.19 16.79 23.38
C SER A 333 30.35 17.16 24.86
N THR A 334 30.72 16.18 25.69
CA THR A 334 31.00 16.40 27.12
C THR A 334 32.32 17.14 27.30
N THR A 335 32.29 18.46 27.17
CA THR A 335 33.41 19.32 27.58
C THR A 335 33.54 19.26 29.10
N THR A 336 34.40 18.37 29.59
CA THR A 336 34.71 18.24 31.01
C THR A 336 35.46 19.49 31.48
N THR A 337 34.73 20.50 31.96
CA THR A 337 35.30 21.65 32.67
C THR A 337 35.88 21.18 34.00
N THR A 338 37.16 20.80 34.00
CA THR A 338 37.91 20.53 35.23
C THR A 338 38.12 21.85 35.97
N THR A 339 37.21 22.19 36.87
CA THR A 339 37.38 23.28 37.83
C THR A 339 38.55 22.96 38.76
N THR A 340 39.75 23.41 38.38
CA THR A 340 40.94 23.28 39.22
C THR A 340 40.83 24.30 40.35
N THR A 341 40.38 23.85 41.52
CA THR A 341 40.36 24.64 42.74
C THR A 341 41.79 24.93 43.19
N THR A 342 42.35 26.03 42.70
CA THR A 342 43.70 26.48 43.09
C THR A 342 43.65 27.03 44.51
N THR A 343 44.08 26.23 45.47
CA THR A 343 44.25 26.68 46.86
C THR A 343 45.42 27.64 46.93
N THR A 344 45.14 28.94 46.97
CA THR A 344 46.14 29.99 47.19
C THR A 344 46.81 29.79 48.54
N GLN A 345 48.07 29.36 48.55
CA GLN A 345 48.95 29.51 49.71
C GLN A 345 49.54 30.93 49.73
N GLU A 346 49.70 31.47 50.94
CA GLU A 346 50.21 32.81 51.20
C GLU A 346 51.64 32.97 50.64
N PRO A 347 51.94 34.04 49.88
CA PRO A 347 53.19 34.13 49.13
C PRO A 347 54.38 34.49 50.04
N THR A 348 55.36 33.59 50.15
CA THR A 348 56.66 33.88 50.75
C THR A 348 57.50 34.74 49.80
N THR A 349 57.92 35.91 50.27
CA THR A 349 58.65 36.91 49.48
C THR A 349 60.01 36.38 49.00
N THR A 350 60.19 36.22 47.69
CA THR A 350 61.51 35.94 47.08
C THR A 350 61.81 36.99 46.01
N THR A 351 62.84 37.79 46.25
CA THR A 351 63.26 38.88 45.36
C THR A 351 63.86 38.30 44.08
N THR A 352 63.28 38.62 42.92
CA THR A 352 63.79 38.22 41.59
C THR A 352 64.17 39.45 40.79
N THR A 353 65.39 39.46 40.25
CA THR A 353 65.94 40.58 39.47
C THR A 353 65.30 40.65 38.08
N THR A 354 64.82 41.83 37.72
CA THR A 354 64.24 42.13 36.39
C THR A 354 65.30 42.02 35.29
N GLN A 355 65.00 41.27 34.23
CA GLN A 355 65.61 41.44 32.91
C GLN A 355 64.51 41.83 31.91
N GLU A 356 64.84 42.72 30.99
CA GLU A 356 63.92 43.39 30.07
C GLU A 356 63.52 42.47 28.90
N PRO A 357 62.22 42.28 28.58
CA PRO A 357 61.81 41.45 27.46
C PRO A 357 61.96 42.17 26.12
N THR A 358 62.64 41.53 25.18
CA THR A 358 62.92 42.07 23.84
C THR A 358 61.69 41.99 22.93
N THR A 359 61.41 43.06 22.19
CA THR A 359 60.29 43.15 21.24
C THR A 359 60.46 42.15 20.09
N THR A 360 59.42 41.37 19.78
CA THR A 360 59.37 40.50 18.59
C THR A 360 58.24 40.94 17.66
N THR A 361 58.57 41.16 16.38
CA THR A 361 57.66 41.68 15.37
C THR A 361 56.86 40.55 14.69
N THR A 362 55.53 40.65 14.69
CA THR A 362 54.65 39.74 13.96
C THR A 362 54.63 40.08 12.47
N THR A 363 54.96 39.12 11.61
CA THR A 363 54.79 39.24 10.14
C THR A 363 53.59 38.42 9.71
N THR A 364 52.55 39.08 9.19
CA THR A 364 51.39 38.43 8.57
C THR A 364 51.71 38.07 7.12
N GLN A 365 51.45 36.82 6.73
CA GLN A 365 51.49 36.37 5.33
C GLN A 365 50.06 36.12 4.83
N GLU A 366 49.74 36.54 3.60
CA GLU A 366 48.45 36.25 2.96
C GLU A 366 48.32 34.76 2.58
N PRO A 367 47.09 34.21 2.52
CA PRO A 367 46.85 32.84 2.12
C PRO A 367 46.94 32.65 0.60
N THR A 368 47.79 31.74 0.14
CA THR A 368 47.85 31.33 -1.27
C THR A 368 46.67 30.44 -1.66
N THR A 369 46.01 30.79 -2.76
CA THR A 369 44.94 29.99 -3.38
C THR A 369 45.47 28.63 -3.83
N THR A 370 44.79 27.54 -3.46
CA THR A 370 45.12 26.18 -3.93
C THR A 370 44.05 25.71 -4.92
N THR A 371 44.48 25.29 -6.11
CA THR A 371 43.58 24.77 -7.16
C THR A 371 43.38 23.26 -6.99
N THR A 372 42.16 22.84 -6.71
CA THR A 372 41.80 21.41 -6.63
C THR A 372 41.82 20.78 -8.01
N THR A 373 42.68 19.77 -8.21
CA THR A 373 42.63 18.87 -9.38
C THR A 373 42.02 17.55 -8.96
N THR A 374 40.88 17.19 -9.55
CA THR A 374 40.21 15.91 -9.28
C THR A 374 40.96 14.77 -9.99
N GLN A 375 41.37 13.76 -9.23
CA GLN A 375 41.84 12.47 -9.76
C GLN A 375 40.79 11.41 -9.44
N GLU A 376 40.52 10.54 -10.41
CA GLU A 376 39.54 9.45 -10.31
C GLU A 376 40.08 8.30 -9.43
N PRO A 377 39.26 7.66 -8.57
CA PRO A 377 39.76 6.67 -7.62
C PRO A 377 40.00 5.29 -8.27
N THR A 378 41.26 4.85 -8.33
CA THR A 378 41.61 3.46 -8.63
C THR A 378 41.10 2.50 -7.56
N THR A 379 40.43 1.43 -8.00
CA THR A 379 39.87 0.37 -7.16
C THR A 379 40.96 -0.36 -6.38
N THR A 380 40.81 -0.47 -5.06
CA THR A 380 41.68 -1.30 -4.20
C THR A 380 40.98 -2.60 -3.86
N THR A 381 41.53 -3.75 -4.29
CA THR A 381 41.02 -5.08 -3.94
C THR A 381 41.53 -5.49 -2.57
N THR A 382 40.61 -5.84 -1.66
CA THR A 382 40.92 -6.27 -0.29
C THR A 382 41.61 -7.63 -0.24
N THR A 383 42.75 -7.70 0.43
CA THR A 383 43.46 -8.93 0.77
C THR A 383 42.64 -9.79 1.74
N VAL A 384 42.34 -11.03 1.38
CA VAL A 384 41.75 -12.03 2.30
C VAL A 384 42.87 -12.89 2.88
N THR A 385 42.94 -12.95 4.21
CA THR A 385 43.84 -13.84 4.95
C THR A 385 43.29 -15.28 4.90
N THR A 386 44.12 -16.25 4.51
CA THR A 386 43.74 -17.67 4.52
C THR A 386 44.77 -18.50 5.27
N THR A 387 44.30 -19.42 6.10
CA THR A 387 45.08 -20.36 6.91
C THR A 387 45.37 -21.65 6.12
N ASP A 388 46.55 -22.25 6.32
CA ASP A 388 46.90 -23.62 5.89
C ASP A 388 45.87 -24.66 6.46
N GLU A 389 45.61 -25.87 5.94
CA GLU A 389 46.31 -26.85 5.08
C GLU A 389 45.22 -27.89 4.61
N PRO A 390 45.50 -29.07 3.99
CA PRO A 390 46.29 -29.40 2.80
C PRO A 390 45.49 -30.11 1.66
N LYS A 391 45.97 -29.97 0.42
CA LYS A 391 46.13 -31.02 -0.62
C LYS A 391 44.94 -31.95 -0.99
N THR A 392 44.42 -31.81 -2.23
CA THR A 392 44.48 -32.88 -3.27
C THR A 392 43.98 -32.45 -4.67
N THR A 393 44.51 -33.14 -5.68
CA THR A 393 44.01 -33.28 -7.08
C THR A 393 44.05 -32.06 -8.00
N SER A 394 45.00 -32.12 -8.94
CA SER A 394 45.11 -31.24 -10.12
C SER A 394 44.19 -31.69 -11.26
N THR A 395 43.38 -30.77 -11.78
CA THR A 395 42.75 -30.88 -13.10
C THR A 395 43.00 -29.60 -13.89
N THR A 396 43.72 -29.71 -15.00
CA THR A 396 44.01 -28.60 -15.92
C THR A 396 42.85 -28.42 -16.89
N THR A 397 42.29 -27.22 -16.95
CA THR A 397 41.35 -26.78 -17.99
C THR A 397 41.90 -25.47 -18.57
N GLU A 398 42.12 -25.41 -19.88
CA GLU A 398 42.64 -24.20 -20.53
C GLU A 398 41.55 -23.15 -20.76
N GLU A 399 41.92 -21.87 -20.66
CA GLU A 399 41.03 -20.75 -21.00
C GLU A 399 40.82 -20.65 -22.51
N PRO A 400 39.59 -20.35 -22.99
CA PRO A 400 39.35 -20.07 -24.40
C PRO A 400 39.84 -18.67 -24.77
N LYS A 401 40.68 -18.61 -25.80
CA LYS A 401 41.24 -17.39 -26.40
C LYS A 401 40.15 -16.49 -26.99
N THR A 402 39.99 -15.28 -26.46
CA THR A 402 39.08 -14.25 -26.98
C THR A 402 39.40 -13.91 -28.44
N THR A 403 38.40 -14.03 -29.31
CA THR A 403 38.49 -13.63 -30.72
C THR A 403 37.72 -12.33 -30.91
N VAL A 404 38.38 -11.31 -31.50
CA VAL A 404 37.75 -10.03 -31.82
C VAL A 404 37.02 -10.16 -33.16
N THR A 405 35.69 -10.13 -33.14
CA THR A 405 34.86 -9.94 -34.33
C THR A 405 34.51 -8.47 -34.51
N THR A 406 35.00 -7.87 -35.59
CA THR A 406 34.54 -6.58 -36.10
C THR A 406 33.17 -6.77 -36.75
N THR A 407 32.17 -5.98 -36.36
CA THR A 407 30.85 -5.97 -36.98
C THR A 407 30.68 -4.69 -37.79
N ASP A 408 30.54 -4.82 -39.11
CA ASP A 408 30.21 -3.71 -39.98
C ASP A 408 28.73 -3.31 -39.88
N GLU A 409 28.46 -2.02 -40.06
CA GLU A 409 27.13 -1.39 -39.96
C GLU A 409 26.26 -1.70 -41.20
N PRO A 410 25.02 -2.20 -41.05
CA PRO A 410 24.16 -2.51 -42.19
C PRO A 410 23.55 -1.24 -42.80
N THR A 411 23.82 -1.02 -44.09
CA THR A 411 23.33 0.12 -44.87
C THR A 411 21.83 0.01 -45.16
N THR A 412 21.10 1.11 -45.01
CA THR A 412 19.65 1.20 -45.31
C THR A 412 19.36 0.97 -46.80
N THR A 413 18.49 0.01 -47.10
CA THR A 413 17.91 -0.19 -48.44
C THR A 413 16.40 -0.02 -48.40
N SER A 414 15.87 0.98 -49.11
CA SER A 414 14.44 1.21 -49.25
C SER A 414 13.86 0.31 -50.35
N THR A 415 12.94 -0.58 -50.01
CA THR A 415 12.18 -1.37 -50.99
C THR A 415 10.71 -0.95 -51.02
N THR A 416 10.30 -0.37 -52.14
CA THR A 416 8.90 -0.08 -52.47
C THR A 416 8.10 -1.38 -52.57
N SER A 417 6.97 -1.48 -51.86
CA SER A 417 6.03 -2.60 -52.04
C SER A 417 4.95 -2.20 -53.05
N GLU A 418 4.80 -2.98 -54.12
CA GLU A 418 3.62 -2.91 -54.97
C GLU A 418 2.43 -3.67 -54.35
N GLU A 419 1.23 -3.28 -54.76
CA GLU A 419 -0.05 -3.73 -54.24
C GLU A 419 -0.60 -4.94 -55.04
N PRO A 420 -1.00 -6.06 -54.41
CA PRO A 420 -1.56 -7.20 -55.12
C PRO A 420 -3.02 -6.94 -55.53
N LYS A 421 -3.25 -7.06 -56.83
CA LYS A 421 -4.49 -6.72 -57.55
C LYS A 421 -5.66 -7.65 -57.21
N THR A 422 -6.82 -7.07 -56.93
CA THR A 422 -8.09 -7.79 -56.69
C THR A 422 -8.57 -8.58 -57.93
N THR A 423 -8.95 -9.85 -57.75
CA THR A 423 -9.65 -10.66 -58.78
C THR A 423 -11.05 -11.06 -58.32
N VAL A 424 -12.03 -10.79 -59.18
CA VAL A 424 -13.46 -11.05 -58.99
C VAL A 424 -13.84 -12.44 -59.56
N PRO A 425 -14.67 -13.23 -58.87
CA PRO A 425 -15.51 -14.24 -59.50
C PRO A 425 -16.96 -13.74 -59.66
N THR A 426 -17.53 -13.97 -60.84
CA THR A 426 -18.86 -13.52 -61.26
C THR A 426 -20.02 -14.39 -60.74
N THR A 427 -21.13 -13.72 -60.42
CA THR A 427 -22.48 -14.24 -60.15
C THR A 427 -23.07 -15.08 -61.30
N PRO A 428 -24.01 -15.97 -61.01
CA PRO A 428 -25.24 -16.06 -61.82
C PRO A 428 -26.52 -15.89 -60.97
N GLU A 429 -27.47 -15.11 -61.50
CA GLU A 429 -28.72 -14.69 -60.86
C GLU A 429 -29.85 -15.74 -61.01
N THR A 430 -30.79 -15.78 -60.06
CA THR A 430 -32.24 -16.07 -60.28
C THR A 430 -33.03 -15.76 -58.99
N PRO A 431 -34.36 -15.51 -59.01
CA PRO A 431 -34.83 -14.13 -58.85
C PRO A 431 -35.81 -13.89 -57.68
N ASP A 432 -36.06 -12.61 -57.40
CA ASP A 432 -37.15 -12.13 -56.53
C ASP A 432 -38.55 -12.55 -57.04
N THR A 433 -39.42 -12.96 -56.11
CA THR A 433 -40.88 -12.82 -56.25
C THR A 433 -41.54 -12.52 -54.91
N THR A 434 -41.83 -11.24 -54.66
CA THR A 434 -42.91 -10.81 -53.76
C THR A 434 -44.22 -10.79 -54.55
N PRO A 435 -45.35 -11.18 -53.94
CA PRO A 435 -46.64 -10.61 -54.28
C PRO A 435 -47.35 -9.98 -53.07
N GLU A 436 -48.21 -9.01 -53.38
CA GLU A 436 -48.94 -8.15 -52.45
C GLU A 436 -50.07 -8.86 -51.68
N GLU A 437 -50.55 -8.18 -50.64
CA GLU A 437 -51.82 -8.43 -49.97
C GLU A 437 -53.01 -8.34 -50.95
N PRO A 438 -54.15 -9.01 -50.66
CA PRO A 438 -55.30 -8.18 -50.29
C PRO A 438 -56.25 -8.78 -49.23
N GLY A 439 -56.63 -7.98 -48.24
CA GLY A 439 -58.04 -7.58 -48.05
C GLY A 439 -59.09 -8.66 -47.68
N ASN A 440 -59.21 -8.90 -46.37
CA ASN A 440 -60.45 -8.79 -45.56
C ASN A 440 -61.77 -9.52 -45.99
N HIS A 441 -62.33 -10.36 -45.10
CA HIS A 441 -63.72 -10.22 -44.57
C HIS A 441 -64.13 -11.28 -43.51
N ASN A 442 -64.71 -10.82 -42.37
CA ASN A 442 -65.58 -11.51 -41.37
C ASN A 442 -65.12 -12.87 -40.75
N SER A 443 -65.33 -13.23 -39.48
CA SER A 443 -66.17 -12.72 -38.35
C SER A 443 -65.73 -13.49 -37.05
N SER A 444 -66.14 -13.23 -35.80
CA SER A 444 -66.92 -12.15 -35.11
C SER A 444 -66.90 -12.39 -33.59
N GLU A 445 -67.01 -11.32 -32.77
CA GLU A 445 -67.51 -11.30 -31.35
C GLU A 445 -66.65 -12.01 -30.27
N GLU A 446 -66.55 -11.62 -28.99
CA GLU A 446 -67.17 -10.58 -28.13
C GLU A 446 -66.05 -9.78 -27.39
N ASP A 447 -66.05 -8.44 -27.34
CA ASP A 447 -66.72 -7.52 -26.38
C ASP A 447 -66.07 -7.34 -24.99
N THR A 448 -65.57 -6.13 -24.69
CA THR A 448 -66.11 -5.24 -23.63
C THR A 448 -65.31 -3.94 -23.53
N THR A 449 -66.01 -2.84 -23.20
CA THR A 449 -65.57 -1.45 -23.37
C THR A 449 -65.39 -0.73 -22.03
N SER A 450 -64.49 0.25 -21.94
CA SER A 450 -64.69 1.44 -21.08
C SER A 450 -63.84 2.64 -21.50
N THR A 451 -64.43 3.83 -21.40
CA THR A 451 -64.03 5.04 -22.16
C THR A 451 -63.51 6.16 -21.25
N THR A 452 -62.63 7.01 -21.78
CA THR A 452 -62.13 8.22 -21.10
C THR A 452 -63.02 9.42 -21.38
N THR A 453 -63.31 10.27 -20.38
CA THR A 453 -63.83 11.63 -20.60
C THR A 453 -63.28 12.64 -19.59
N THR A 454 -62.84 13.80 -20.08
CA THR A 454 -62.41 14.99 -19.32
C THR A 454 -63.50 16.07 -19.40
N THR A 455 -63.68 16.94 -18.39
CA THR A 455 -63.94 18.42 -18.51
C THR A 455 -64.37 19.12 -17.20
N ALA A 456 -63.66 20.22 -16.89
CA ALA A 456 -63.97 21.47 -16.14
C ALA A 456 -64.96 21.60 -14.94
N GLU A 457 -64.40 22.16 -13.85
CA GLU A 457 -64.85 23.25 -12.93
C GLU A 457 -66.20 23.98 -13.14
N PRO A 458 -66.86 24.52 -12.06
CA PRO A 458 -66.38 25.76 -11.38
C PRO A 458 -66.76 26.08 -9.89
N LYS A 459 -65.95 26.94 -9.21
CA LYS A 459 -66.29 28.05 -8.24
C LYS A 459 -67.11 27.74 -6.94
N THR A 460 -67.01 28.43 -5.77
CA THR A 460 -66.33 29.66 -5.28
C THR A 460 -66.37 29.78 -3.72
N SER A 461 -65.45 30.58 -3.12
CA SER A 461 -65.54 31.28 -1.79
C SER A 461 -65.53 30.40 -0.51
N SER A 462 -64.95 30.75 0.65
CA SER A 462 -64.18 31.91 1.20
C SER A 462 -63.53 31.48 2.57
N SER A 463 -62.67 32.19 3.33
CA SER A 463 -62.19 33.59 3.39
C SER A 463 -60.89 33.77 4.23
N THR A 464 -60.27 34.95 4.11
CA THR A 464 -59.42 35.81 5.01
C THR A 464 -59.27 35.47 6.52
N THR A 465 -58.20 35.85 7.27
CA THR A 465 -57.46 37.15 7.27
C THR A 465 -56.02 37.11 7.91
N GLU A 466 -55.06 37.77 7.24
CA GLU A 466 -53.82 38.52 7.63
C GLU A 466 -52.90 38.16 8.87
N ASN A 467 -51.54 38.16 8.87
CA ASN A 467 -50.40 39.03 8.37
C ASN A 467 -49.86 39.99 9.49
N PRO A 468 -48.70 40.74 9.42
CA PRO A 468 -47.45 40.66 8.62
C PRO A 468 -46.11 40.79 9.42
N ASN A 469 -44.95 40.50 8.78
CA ASN A 469 -43.86 41.51 8.63
C ASN A 469 -42.79 41.20 7.55
N LYS A 470 -42.07 42.26 7.12
CA LYS A 470 -41.20 42.45 5.90
C LYS A 470 -39.67 42.40 6.27
N PRO A 471 -38.64 42.79 5.45
CA PRO A 471 -38.41 42.83 3.98
C PRO A 471 -36.99 42.35 3.45
N SER A 472 -36.92 41.92 2.17
CA SER A 472 -35.99 42.37 1.07
C SER A 472 -34.43 42.25 1.08
N HIS A 473 -33.89 42.19 -0.17
CA HIS A 473 -32.50 42.31 -0.69
C HIS A 473 -31.59 41.07 -0.58
N SER A 474 -30.90 40.56 -1.63
CA SER A 474 -30.23 41.12 -2.84
C SER A 474 -28.82 41.67 -2.59
N GLY A 475 -27.80 40.96 -3.10
CA GLY A 475 -26.39 41.36 -3.09
C GLY A 475 -25.48 40.27 -3.69
N THR A 476 -24.58 40.65 -4.61
CA THR A 476 -23.74 39.73 -5.40
C THR A 476 -22.25 40.12 -5.28
N THR A 477 -21.34 39.16 -5.52
CA THR A 477 -19.86 39.31 -5.75
C THR A 477 -19.01 39.80 -4.57
N THR A 478 -17.81 39.25 -4.31
CA THR A 478 -16.60 39.37 -5.16
C THR A 478 -15.52 38.31 -4.88
N THR A 479 -14.73 37.97 -5.90
CA THR A 479 -13.36 37.39 -5.81
C THR A 479 -12.55 37.96 -7.00
N PRO A 480 -11.26 38.38 -6.83
CA PRO A 480 -10.61 39.29 -7.79
C PRO A 480 -9.84 38.61 -8.96
N SER A 481 -9.52 39.45 -9.95
CA SER A 481 -9.06 39.12 -11.30
C SER A 481 -7.55 38.91 -11.49
N ALA A 482 -7.17 38.16 -12.53
CA ALA A 482 -5.95 38.37 -13.33
C ALA A 482 -6.20 37.92 -14.81
N PRO A 483 -5.49 38.46 -15.83
CA PRO A 483 -6.16 38.71 -17.12
C PRO A 483 -5.60 38.01 -18.38
N GLY A 484 -6.51 37.70 -19.32
CA GLY A 484 -6.46 38.21 -20.70
C GLY A 484 -5.60 37.49 -21.77
N SER A 485 -6.27 36.79 -22.70
CA SER A 485 -5.91 36.81 -24.13
C SER A 485 -7.17 36.58 -24.99
N ASN A 486 -7.15 37.00 -26.26
CA ASN A 486 -8.34 37.30 -27.07
C ASN A 486 -8.26 36.60 -28.45
N GLY A 487 -9.36 36.03 -28.98
CA GLY A 487 -9.31 35.35 -30.30
C GLY A 487 -10.54 34.59 -30.82
N GLY A 488 -11.55 35.32 -31.32
CA GLY A 488 -12.47 35.03 -32.45
C GLY A 488 -12.89 33.61 -32.91
N ASN A 489 -14.23 33.42 -32.98
CA ASN A 489 -15.04 32.73 -34.01
C ASN A 489 -14.46 31.55 -34.84
N ASN A 490 -15.13 30.38 -34.81
CA ASN A 490 -16.34 30.09 -35.63
C ASN A 490 -16.92 28.69 -35.33
N GLY A 491 -18.20 28.47 -35.65
CA GLY A 491 -18.89 27.20 -35.38
C GLY A 491 -18.72 26.13 -36.47
N GLY A 492 -18.96 24.87 -36.10
CA GLY A 492 -19.01 23.74 -37.03
C GLY A 492 -19.12 22.39 -36.31
N GLY A 493 -20.32 21.81 -36.26
CA GLY A 493 -20.55 20.53 -35.58
C GLY A 493 -19.85 19.35 -36.27
N ARG A 494 -19.05 18.59 -35.53
CA ARG A 494 -18.57 17.25 -35.91
C ARG A 494 -18.65 16.30 -34.72
N LYS A 495 -18.87 15.02 -35.03
CA LYS A 495 -19.04 13.93 -34.07
C LYS A 495 -17.85 13.87 -33.10
N SER A 496 -18.12 13.66 -31.81
CA SER A 496 -17.07 13.34 -30.85
C SER A 496 -16.49 11.96 -31.18
N LEU A 497 -15.23 11.92 -31.58
CA LEU A 497 -14.43 10.69 -31.60
C LEU A 497 -14.08 10.36 -30.15
N LEU A 498 -14.46 9.17 -29.69
CA LEU A 498 -14.00 8.62 -28.42
C LEU A 498 -12.46 8.53 -28.45
N PRO A 499 -11.73 9.16 -27.51
CA PRO A 499 -10.33 8.87 -27.35
C PRO A 499 -10.20 7.45 -26.77
N ASN A 500 -9.50 6.59 -27.49
CA ASN A 500 -9.06 5.31 -26.97
C ASN A 500 -7.85 5.55 -26.07
N THR A 501 -8.06 5.56 -24.75
CA THR A 501 -6.99 5.68 -23.75
C THR A 501 -6.97 4.44 -22.86
N GLY A 502 -6.00 3.56 -23.15
CA GLY A 502 -5.42 2.71 -22.10
C GLY A 502 -4.69 3.57 -21.05
N GLU A 503 -4.19 2.91 -20.01
CA GLU A 503 -3.76 3.54 -18.74
C GLU A 503 -4.90 4.22 -17.97
N VAL A 504 -5.81 3.39 -17.46
CA VAL A 504 -6.48 3.71 -16.20
C VAL A 504 -5.42 3.62 -15.11
N VAL A 505 -4.98 4.77 -14.58
CA VAL A 505 -4.21 4.80 -13.33
C VAL A 505 -5.05 4.12 -12.26
N ALA A 506 -4.52 3.05 -11.67
CA ALA A 506 -5.23 2.22 -10.70
C ALA A 506 -5.37 2.93 -9.34
N SER A 507 -6.27 3.92 -9.28
CA SER A 507 -6.90 4.30 -8.02
C SER A 507 -7.60 3.06 -7.48
N GLY A 508 -7.12 2.53 -6.35
CA GLY A 508 -7.61 1.30 -5.74
C GLY A 508 -9.10 1.40 -5.39
N LEU A 509 -9.96 0.96 -6.31
CA LEU A 509 -11.34 0.60 -6.00
C LEU A 509 -11.28 -0.70 -5.21
N VAL A 510 -11.17 -0.57 -3.89
CA VAL A 510 -11.24 -1.70 -2.98
C VAL A 510 -12.64 -2.30 -3.10
N PHE A 511 -12.73 -3.48 -3.73
CA PHE A 511 -13.98 -4.13 -4.10
C PHE A 511 -14.68 -4.83 -2.92
N SER A 512 -14.56 -4.27 -1.71
CA SER A 512 -15.20 -4.74 -0.47
C SER A 512 -16.71 -4.97 -0.66
N GLY A 513 -17.38 -4.06 -1.38
CA GLY A 513 -18.81 -4.13 -1.66
C GLY A 513 -19.27 -5.26 -2.61
N ILE A 514 -18.43 -5.76 -3.52
CA ILE A 514 -18.84 -6.77 -4.51
C ILE A 514 -18.54 -8.19 -4.03
N LEU A 515 -17.40 -8.43 -3.39
CA LEU A 515 -17.03 -9.79 -2.96
C LEU A 515 -17.85 -10.29 -1.75
N VAL A 516 -18.27 -9.39 -0.84
CA VAL A 516 -18.96 -9.78 0.40
C VAL A 516 -20.27 -10.53 0.13
N LEU A 517 -21.00 -10.22 -0.94
CA LEU A 517 -22.30 -10.86 -1.22
C LEU A 517 -22.20 -12.30 -1.74
N ALA A 518 -21.11 -12.69 -2.41
CA ALA A 518 -20.90 -14.08 -2.82
C ALA A 518 -20.44 -14.98 -1.65
N GLY A 519 -19.63 -14.45 -0.73
CA GLY A 519 -19.13 -15.19 0.44
C GLY A 519 -20.07 -15.23 1.66
N ALA A 520 -20.82 -14.16 1.92
CA ALA A 520 -21.61 -14.02 3.15
C ALA A 520 -22.77 -15.02 3.30
N VAL A 521 -23.22 -15.64 2.21
CA VAL A 521 -24.31 -16.63 2.22
C VAL A 521 -23.80 -18.03 2.66
N GLY A 522 -22.51 -18.32 2.55
CA GLY A 522 -21.94 -19.65 2.85
C GLY A 522 -21.43 -19.84 4.29
N ILE A 523 -20.83 -18.82 4.90
CA ILE A 523 -19.88 -19.02 6.02
C ILE A 523 -20.54 -18.97 7.43
N LYS A 524 -21.82 -18.58 7.54
CA LYS A 524 -22.53 -18.49 8.86
C LYS A 524 -22.99 -19.82 9.48
N ARG A 525 -22.52 -20.98 9.01
CA ARG A 525 -23.03 -22.30 9.43
C ARG A 525 -21.96 -23.39 9.69
N LYS A 526 -20.82 -23.08 10.34
CA LYS A 526 -20.01 -24.14 11.01
C LYS A 526 -19.04 -23.78 12.15
N LEU A 527 -18.73 -22.52 12.42
CA LEU A 527 -17.75 -22.14 13.47
C LEU A 527 -18.36 -21.96 14.88
N THR A 528 -19.32 -22.80 15.27
CA THR A 528 -19.85 -22.83 16.65
C THR A 528 -20.05 -24.26 17.13
N ARG A 529 -18.92 -24.97 17.28
CA ARG A 529 -18.70 -26.13 18.17
C ARG A 529 -17.29 -26.70 17.97
N GLN A 530 -16.33 -26.16 18.73
CA GLN A 530 -15.37 -26.92 19.54
C GLN A 530 -14.95 -26.04 20.71
#